data_AF-A0AAV7HMR1-F1
#
_entry.id   AF-A0AAV7HMR1-F1
#
_cell.length_a   1.000
_cell.length_b   1.000
_cell.length_c   1.000
_cell.angle_alpha   90.00
_cell.angle_beta   90.00
_cell.angle_gamma   90.00
#
_symmetry.space_group_name_H-M   'P 1'
#
loop_
_entity.id
_entity.type
_entity.pdbx_description
1 polymer ?
#
loop_
_entity_poly.entity_id
_entity_poly.type
_entity_poly.pdbx_seq_one_letter_code
_entity_poly.pdbx_strand_id
1 'polypeptide(L)'
;MHCATRNGLRKKTKSILGVGENGPWDHQEIITSNNDTKYYMDNLLPFTSYSFRVTAVNARGRSAPSVSSHYITTLREAPAGKPTIVTAQNISATAILITWKPPSLDTLNGEFLGYRISYRPRRKGSDIKEIYIRNRKIERHIIQNLETYTQYTVWLQVFNPEGTGPNTSVTVMTDEGESGKVKETADVTLNYSNDNNFCGVKK
;
A
#
# COMPACT_ATOMS: atom_id res chain seq x y z
N MET A 1 -45.88 -46.93 -17.30
CA MET A 1 -46.10 -45.80 -16.36
C MET A 1 -44.74 -45.29 -15.91
N HIS A 2 -44.30 -44.17 -16.48
CA HIS A 2 -43.14 -43.42 -16.01
C HIS A 2 -43.55 -42.61 -14.78
N CYS A 3 -42.68 -42.55 -13.77
CA CYS A 3 -42.32 -41.25 -13.20
C CYS A 3 -40.97 -41.33 -12.51
N ALA A 4 -40.00 -40.63 -13.10
CA ALA A 4 -38.65 -40.47 -12.59
C ALA A 4 -38.59 -39.30 -11.59
N THR A 5 -37.88 -39.55 -10.50
CA THR A 5 -37.07 -38.61 -9.71
C THR A 5 -37.74 -37.34 -9.17
N ARG A 6 -38.07 -37.36 -7.87
CA ARG A 6 -38.26 -36.17 -7.04
C ARG A 6 -36.89 -35.52 -6.81
N ASN A 7 -36.36 -34.83 -7.82
CA ASN A 7 -35.17 -34.00 -7.69
C ASN A 7 -35.48 -32.88 -6.69
N GLY A 8 -34.96 -33.03 -5.47
CA GLY A 8 -34.97 -31.98 -4.45
C GLY A 8 -34.39 -30.71 -5.06
N LEU A 9 -35.24 -29.70 -5.20
CA LEU A 9 -34.90 -28.39 -5.75
C LEU A 9 -33.68 -27.83 -4.99
N ARG A 10 -32.52 -27.77 -5.66
CA ARG A 10 -31.36 -27.04 -5.14
C ARG A 10 -31.67 -25.54 -5.22
N LYS A 11 -31.93 -24.86 -4.10
CA LYS A 11 -31.96 -23.40 -4.01
C LYS A 11 -30.53 -22.92 -4.15
N LYS A 12 -30.22 -22.17 -5.21
CA LYS A 12 -28.93 -21.52 -5.36
C LYS A 12 -29.13 -20.06 -4.94
N THR A 13 -28.31 -19.54 -4.04
CA THR A 13 -28.40 -18.14 -3.59
C THR A 13 -27.20 -17.38 -4.11
N LYS A 14 -27.38 -16.45 -5.06
CA LYS A 14 -26.28 -15.62 -5.58
C LYS A 14 -26.21 -14.31 -4.81
N SER A 15 -25.06 -14.00 -4.23
CA SER A 15 -24.78 -12.70 -3.64
C SER A 15 -24.18 -11.76 -4.69
N ILE A 16 -24.44 -10.46 -4.59
CA ILE A 16 -23.88 -9.44 -5.46
C ILE A 16 -23.11 -8.47 -4.57
N LEU A 17 -21.86 -8.21 -4.94
CA LEU A 17 -20.91 -7.38 -4.19
C LEU A 17 -20.89 -5.98 -4.79
N GLY A 18 -21.13 -4.95 -3.99
CA GLY A 18 -20.90 -3.56 -4.38
C GLY A 18 -19.56 -3.14 -3.81
N VAL A 19 -18.62 -2.74 -4.67
CA VAL A 19 -17.31 -2.23 -4.24
C VAL A 19 -17.35 -0.70 -4.21
N GLY A 20 -17.23 -0.10 -3.02
CA GLY A 20 -17.25 1.36 -2.86
C GLY A 20 -18.65 2.00 -2.99
N GLU A 21 -18.76 3.27 -2.58
CA GLU A 21 -20.05 3.98 -2.48
C GLU A 21 -20.80 4.17 -3.82
N ASN A 22 -20.07 4.09 -4.94
CA ASN A 22 -20.57 4.29 -6.30
C ASN A 22 -19.91 3.37 -7.35
N GLY A 23 -19.20 2.31 -6.92
CA GLY A 23 -18.54 1.41 -7.86
C GLY A 23 -19.50 0.42 -8.53
N PRO A 24 -19.06 -0.24 -9.62
CA PRO A 24 -19.88 -1.24 -10.28
C PRO A 24 -20.16 -2.41 -9.32
N TRP A 25 -21.37 -2.95 -9.41
CA TRP A 25 -21.72 -4.18 -8.71
C TRP A 25 -20.98 -5.35 -9.37
N ASP A 26 -20.06 -5.98 -8.65
CA ASP A 26 -19.46 -7.25 -9.04
C ASP A 26 -20.39 -8.41 -8.68
N HIS A 27 -20.52 -9.35 -9.60
CA HIS A 27 -21.50 -10.44 -9.52
C HIS A 27 -20.82 -11.77 -9.16
N GLN A 28 -20.50 -11.96 -7.88
CA GLN A 28 -19.97 -13.22 -7.36
C GLN A 28 -21.04 -14.32 -7.31
N GLU A 29 -20.94 -15.37 -8.14
CA GLU A 29 -21.87 -16.50 -8.05
C GLU A 29 -21.47 -17.47 -6.93
N ILE A 30 -22.13 -17.32 -5.80
CA ILE A 30 -22.01 -18.25 -4.67
C ILE A 30 -23.15 -19.25 -4.73
N ILE A 31 -22.90 -20.51 -4.38
CA ILE A 31 -23.92 -21.55 -4.26
C ILE A 31 -23.91 -22.05 -2.82
N THR A 32 -24.89 -21.63 -2.04
CA THR A 32 -25.11 -22.15 -0.68
C THR A 32 -25.95 -23.42 -0.70
N SER A 33 -25.91 -24.20 0.39
CA SER A 33 -26.81 -25.35 0.54
C SER A 33 -28.26 -24.86 0.80
N ASN A 34 -29.24 -25.75 0.62
CA ASN A 34 -30.66 -25.39 0.49
C ASN A 34 -31.30 -24.62 1.65
N ASN A 35 -30.68 -24.60 2.83
CA ASN A 35 -31.20 -23.96 4.04
C ASN A 35 -30.22 -22.98 4.69
N ASP A 36 -29.03 -22.74 4.12
CA ASP A 36 -28.07 -21.82 4.72
C ASP A 36 -28.53 -20.38 4.55
N THR A 37 -28.65 -19.67 5.66
CA THR A 37 -28.93 -18.23 5.72
C THR A 37 -27.69 -17.40 6.03
N LYS A 38 -26.51 -18.04 6.03
CA LYS A 38 -25.21 -17.45 6.32
C LYS A 38 -24.19 -17.88 5.27
N TYR A 39 -23.26 -17.00 4.95
CA TYR A 39 -22.14 -17.29 4.07
C TYR A 39 -20.93 -16.47 4.53
N TYR A 40 -19.75 -17.09 4.58
CA TYR A 40 -18.49 -16.41 4.85
C TYR A 40 -17.86 -16.03 3.52
N MET A 41 -17.72 -14.73 3.28
CA MET A 41 -17.04 -14.22 2.09
C MET A 41 -15.56 -13.99 2.41
N ASP A 42 -14.69 -14.54 1.58
CA ASP A 42 -13.25 -14.42 1.66
C ASP A 42 -12.70 -13.63 0.45
N ASN A 43 -11.37 -13.46 0.39
CA ASN A 43 -10.67 -12.79 -0.71
C ASN A 43 -11.11 -11.35 -0.99
N LEU A 44 -11.63 -10.67 0.04
CA LEU A 44 -11.93 -9.24 -0.02
C LEU A 44 -10.63 -8.43 0.05
N LEU A 45 -10.54 -7.38 -0.75
CA LEU A 45 -9.42 -6.44 -0.66
C LEU A 45 -9.35 -5.79 0.74
N PRO A 46 -8.16 -5.60 1.31
CA PRO A 46 -7.98 -4.94 2.60
C PRO A 46 -8.33 -3.46 2.52
N PHE A 47 -8.70 -2.87 3.66
CA PHE A 47 -9.08 -1.47 3.81
C PHE A 47 -10.05 -0.96 2.72
N THR A 48 -11.00 -1.81 2.34
CA THR A 48 -11.94 -1.56 1.25
C THR A 48 -13.36 -1.65 1.78
N SER A 49 -14.19 -0.66 1.46
CA SER A 49 -15.60 -0.62 1.86
C SER A 49 -16.47 -1.39 0.87
N TYR A 50 -17.26 -2.33 1.38
CA TYR A 50 -18.18 -3.15 0.60
C TYR A 50 -19.62 -2.97 1.07
N SER A 51 -20.57 -3.05 0.14
CA SER A 51 -21.99 -3.25 0.41
C SER A 51 -22.47 -4.53 -0.25
N PHE A 52 -23.40 -5.23 0.39
CA PHE A 52 -23.84 -6.55 -0.03
C PHE A 52 -25.34 -6.56 -0.31
N ARG A 53 -25.75 -7.26 -1.36
CA ARG A 53 -27.16 -7.60 -1.61
C ARG A 53 -27.27 -9.04 -2.11
N VAL A 54 -28.41 -9.67 -1.89
CA VAL A 54 -28.60 -11.10 -2.20
C VAL A 54 -29.75 -11.28 -3.19
N THR A 55 -29.59 -12.22 -4.12
CA THR A 55 -30.64 -12.68 -5.04
C THR A 55 -30.92 -14.15 -4.81
N ALA A 56 -32.20 -14.52 -4.77
CA ALA A 56 -32.62 -15.91 -4.73
C ALA A 56 -32.66 -16.48 -6.16
N VAL A 57 -32.17 -17.71 -6.35
CA VAL A 57 -32.25 -18.41 -7.64
C VAL A 57 -32.98 -19.74 -7.45
N ASN A 58 -34.00 -19.95 -8.28
CA ASN A 58 -34.70 -21.23 -8.38
C ASN A 58 -34.75 -21.68 -9.85
N ALA A 59 -35.42 -22.81 -10.12
CA ALA A 59 -35.54 -23.37 -11.46
C ALA A 59 -36.24 -22.44 -12.49
N ARG A 60 -37.00 -21.43 -12.03
CA ARG A 60 -37.66 -20.44 -12.90
C ARG A 60 -36.81 -19.21 -13.18
N GLY A 61 -35.73 -19.00 -12.43
CA GLY A 61 -34.82 -17.86 -12.62
C GLY A 61 -34.42 -17.18 -11.31
N ARG A 62 -33.95 -15.93 -11.45
CA ARG A 62 -33.45 -15.09 -10.36
C ARG A 62 -34.54 -14.13 -9.86
N SER A 63 -34.59 -13.89 -8.55
CA SER A 63 -35.40 -12.82 -7.97
C SER A 63 -34.79 -11.44 -8.22
N ALA A 64 -35.54 -10.38 -7.92
CA ALA A 64 -34.96 -9.07 -7.68
C ALA A 64 -33.93 -9.13 -6.52
N PRO A 65 -32.88 -8.28 -6.52
CA PRO A 65 -31.95 -8.17 -5.39
C PRO A 65 -32.64 -7.69 -4.11
N SER A 66 -32.12 -8.10 -2.96
CA SER A 66 -32.48 -7.52 -1.67
C SER A 66 -32.09 -6.04 -1.57
N VAL A 67 -32.56 -5.38 -0.51
CA VAL A 67 -31.98 -4.10 -0.06
C VAL A 67 -30.49 -4.30 0.22
N SER A 68 -29.68 -3.31 -0.14
CA SER A 68 -28.23 -3.29 0.13
C SER A 68 -27.96 -3.16 1.62
N SER A 69 -26.91 -3.83 2.11
CA SER A 69 -26.43 -3.65 3.47
C SER A 69 -25.79 -2.26 3.66
N HIS A 70 -25.60 -1.88 4.91
CA HIS A 70 -24.65 -0.82 5.26
C HIS A 70 -23.25 -1.15 4.72
N TYR A 71 -22.45 -0.11 4.47
CA TYR A 71 -21.05 -0.28 4.12
C TYR A 71 -20.27 -0.87 5.30
N ILE A 72 -19.45 -1.87 5.00
CA ILE A 72 -18.53 -2.49 5.95
C ILE A 72 -17.14 -2.42 5.33
N THR A 73 -16.19 -1.86 6.06
CA THR A 73 -14.79 -1.78 5.63
C THR A 73 -14.03 -2.98 6.17
N THR A 74 -13.28 -3.65 5.30
CA THR A 74 -12.36 -4.72 5.70
C THR A 74 -11.22 -4.19 6.55
N LEU A 75 -10.55 -5.08 7.28
CA LEU A 75 -9.39 -4.73 8.09
C LEU A 75 -8.23 -4.22 7.23
N ARG A 76 -7.33 -3.49 7.86
CA ARG A 76 -6.09 -3.04 7.26
C ARG A 76 -5.07 -4.17 7.22
N GLU A 77 -4.13 -4.06 6.30
CA GLU A 77 -2.93 -4.88 6.24
C GLU A 77 -1.72 -4.00 5.94
N ALA A 78 -0.50 -4.52 6.13
CA ALA A 78 0.69 -3.79 5.70
C ALA A 78 0.64 -3.53 4.18
N PRO A 79 1.26 -2.43 3.69
CA PRO A 79 1.23 -2.11 2.27
C PRO A 79 1.85 -3.24 1.43
N ALA A 80 1.17 -3.66 0.36
CA ALA A 80 1.72 -4.62 -0.59
C ALA A 80 2.54 -3.93 -1.71
N GLY A 81 2.29 -2.64 -1.94
CA GLY A 81 2.98 -1.83 -2.94
C GLY A 81 4.31 -1.25 -2.45
N LYS A 82 5.20 -0.96 -3.40
CA LYS A 82 6.47 -0.27 -3.14
C LYS A 82 6.65 0.98 -4.01
N PRO A 83 7.33 2.02 -3.51
CA PRO A 83 7.75 3.15 -4.34
C PRO A 83 8.68 2.71 -5.47
N THR A 84 8.70 3.48 -6.56
CA THR A 84 9.68 3.30 -7.63
C THR A 84 10.72 4.42 -7.57
N ILE A 85 11.98 4.08 -7.33
CA ILE A 85 13.07 5.07 -7.37
C ILE A 85 13.27 5.47 -8.84
N VAL A 86 13.13 6.76 -9.13
CA VAL A 86 13.27 7.32 -10.49
C VAL A 86 14.72 7.73 -10.72
N THR A 87 15.31 8.47 -9.78
CA THR A 87 16.73 8.82 -9.80
C THR A 87 17.35 8.74 -8.40
N ALA A 88 18.64 8.42 -8.37
CA ALA A 88 19.48 8.54 -7.19
C ALA A 88 20.83 9.07 -7.65
N GLN A 89 21.13 10.32 -7.30
CA GLN A 89 22.34 10.99 -7.73
C GLN A 89 23.00 11.68 -6.55
N ASN A 90 24.32 11.56 -6.47
CA ASN A 90 25.11 12.37 -5.58
C ASN A 90 25.08 13.82 -6.04
N ILE A 91 24.76 14.71 -5.11
CA ILE A 91 24.71 16.16 -5.34
C ILE A 91 25.87 16.87 -4.65
N SER A 92 26.65 16.18 -3.83
CA SER A 92 27.94 16.64 -3.30
C SER A 92 28.76 15.42 -2.88
N ALA A 93 29.99 15.66 -2.39
CA ALA A 93 30.81 14.62 -1.77
C ALA A 93 30.16 14.00 -0.51
N THR A 94 29.15 14.63 0.09
CA THR A 94 28.53 14.19 1.35
C THR A 94 27.01 14.09 1.29
N ALA A 95 26.41 14.18 0.10
CA ALA A 95 24.96 14.18 -0.06
C ALA A 95 24.46 13.47 -1.33
N ILE A 96 23.34 12.77 -1.18
CA ILE A 96 22.62 12.07 -2.26
C ILE A 96 21.20 12.59 -2.33
N LEU A 97 20.76 13.02 -3.52
CA LEU A 97 19.36 13.27 -3.83
C LEU A 97 18.73 11.99 -4.39
N ILE A 98 17.65 11.54 -3.77
CA ILE A 98 16.79 10.49 -4.28
C ILE A 98 15.45 11.07 -4.70
N THR A 99 14.92 10.61 -5.84
CA THR A 99 13.57 10.92 -6.33
C THR A 99 12.82 9.63 -6.62
N TRP A 100 11.51 9.61 -6.39
CA TRP A 100 10.70 8.40 -6.52
C TRP A 100 9.25 8.71 -6.90
N LYS A 101 8.52 7.69 -7.34
CA LYS A 101 7.06 7.72 -7.50
C LYS A 101 6.38 6.86 -6.42
N PRO A 102 5.22 7.26 -5.90
CA PRO A 102 4.44 6.45 -4.97
C PRO A 102 3.97 5.14 -5.63
N PRO A 103 3.68 4.09 -4.85
CA PRO A 103 2.90 2.95 -5.34
C PRO A 103 1.45 3.36 -5.63
N SER A 104 0.70 2.46 -6.29
CA SER A 104 -0.73 2.65 -6.50
C SER A 104 -1.50 2.61 -5.17
N LEU A 105 -2.56 3.43 -5.03
CA LEU A 105 -3.28 3.60 -3.76
C LEU A 105 -4.00 2.33 -3.30
N ASP A 106 -4.45 1.50 -4.22
CA ASP A 106 -5.08 0.19 -3.99
C ASP A 106 -4.13 -0.84 -3.38
N THR A 107 -2.81 -0.61 -3.44
CA THR A 107 -1.79 -1.51 -2.86
C THR A 107 -1.35 -1.08 -1.46
N LEU A 108 -1.91 0.00 -0.91
CA LEU A 108 -1.53 0.54 0.39
C LEU A 108 -2.19 -0.17 1.56
N ASN A 109 -3.32 -0.86 1.31
CA ASN A 109 -4.01 -1.74 2.24
C ASN A 109 -4.37 -1.10 3.60
N GLY A 110 -4.42 0.24 3.67
CA GLY A 110 -4.57 0.99 4.91
C GLY A 110 -4.33 2.48 4.69
N GLU A 111 -4.34 3.25 5.77
CA GLU A 111 -4.07 4.68 5.68
C GLU A 111 -2.61 4.93 5.32
N PHE A 112 -2.35 5.60 4.19
CA PHE A 112 -1.00 5.99 3.82
C PHE A 112 -0.42 6.95 4.87
N LEU A 113 0.66 6.58 5.57
CA LEU A 113 1.30 7.45 6.57
C LEU A 113 2.58 8.13 6.06
N GLY A 114 3.26 7.54 5.08
CA GLY A 114 4.43 8.16 4.45
C GLY A 114 5.49 7.16 3.98
N TYR A 115 6.71 7.66 3.84
CA TYR A 115 7.86 6.90 3.35
C TYR A 115 8.90 6.65 4.44
N ARG A 116 9.56 5.51 4.37
CA ARG A 116 10.74 5.18 5.18
C ARG A 116 11.92 4.96 4.23
N ILE A 117 12.95 5.79 4.41
CA ILE A 117 14.25 5.64 3.74
C ILE A 117 15.20 5.01 4.74
N SER A 118 15.80 3.89 4.36
CA SER A 118 16.88 3.26 5.11
C SER A 118 18.15 3.30 4.27
N TYR A 119 19.31 3.55 4.86
CA TYR A 119 20.56 3.61 4.10
C TYR A 119 21.77 3.21 4.96
N ARG A 120 22.80 2.68 4.29
CA ARG A 120 24.10 2.42 4.92
C ARG A 120 25.23 2.41 3.89
N PRO A 121 26.48 2.65 4.30
CA PRO A 121 27.65 2.32 3.50
C PRO A 121 27.63 0.84 3.10
N ARG A 122 28.02 0.53 1.87
CA ARG A 122 28.08 -0.83 1.32
C ARG A 122 29.37 -1.53 1.74
N ARG A 123 29.59 -1.63 3.05
CA ARG A 123 30.68 -2.37 3.68
C ARG A 123 30.17 -3.18 4.87
N LYS A 124 30.87 -4.27 5.21
CA LYS A 124 30.46 -5.19 6.26
C LYS A 124 30.42 -4.47 7.62
N GLY A 125 29.40 -4.75 8.43
CA GLY A 125 29.26 -4.20 9.77
C GLY A 125 28.80 -2.74 9.87
N SER A 126 28.39 -2.11 8.76
CA SER A 126 27.81 -0.75 8.82
C SER A 126 26.36 -0.75 9.27
N ASP A 127 26.06 0.13 10.23
CA ASP A 127 24.71 0.34 10.76
C ASP A 127 23.77 0.93 9.71
N ILE A 128 22.49 0.55 9.81
CA ILE A 128 21.43 1.12 9.00
C ILE A 128 20.92 2.38 9.69
N LYS A 129 20.94 3.49 8.95
CA LYS A 129 20.27 4.74 9.34
C LYS A 129 18.90 4.82 8.71
N GLU A 130 17.96 5.46 9.38
CA GLU A 130 16.56 5.57 8.94
C GLU A 130 16.04 7.00 8.97
N ILE A 131 15.18 7.31 8.00
CA ILE A 131 14.48 8.59 7.88
C ILE A 131 13.01 8.29 7.59
N TYR A 132 12.11 8.91 8.35
CA TYR A 132 10.66 8.81 8.17
C TYR A 132 10.11 10.12 7.61
N ILE A 133 9.48 10.07 6.44
CA ILE A 133 8.85 11.21 5.79
C ILE A 133 7.34 11.05 5.90
N ARG A 134 6.70 11.83 6.79
CA ARG A 134 5.24 11.80 7.00
C ARG A 134 4.45 12.60 5.96
N ASN A 135 5.11 13.46 5.18
CA ASN A 135 4.45 14.15 4.07
C ASN A 135 4.34 13.23 2.85
N ARG A 136 3.13 12.70 2.66
CA ARG A 136 2.76 11.72 1.62
C ARG A 136 2.94 12.21 0.18
N LYS A 137 2.95 13.53 -0.02
CA LYS A 137 3.11 14.17 -1.34
C LYS A 137 4.58 14.38 -1.73
N ILE A 138 5.52 14.12 -0.81
CA ILE A 138 6.95 14.23 -1.11
C ILE A 138 7.39 13.05 -1.96
N GLU A 139 8.05 13.38 -3.06
CA GLU A 139 8.60 12.43 -4.05
C GLU A 139 10.12 12.56 -4.20
N ARG A 140 10.76 13.33 -3.31
CA ARG A 140 12.22 13.54 -3.30
C ARG A 140 12.76 13.82 -1.90
N HIS A 141 14.00 13.40 -1.65
CA HIS A 141 14.69 13.70 -0.39
C HIS A 141 16.21 13.72 -0.58
N ILE A 142 16.89 14.57 0.20
CA ILE A 142 18.34 14.67 0.22
C ILE A 142 18.85 13.99 1.49
N ILE A 143 19.62 12.92 1.33
CA ILE A 143 20.37 12.28 2.41
C ILE A 143 21.70 13.00 2.54
N GLN A 144 21.98 13.60 3.70
CA GLN A 144 23.16 14.42 3.96
C GLN A 144 24.07 13.77 5.02
N ASN A 145 25.23 14.39 5.26
CA ASN A 145 26.23 13.95 6.26
C ASN A 145 26.74 12.53 5.99
N LEU A 146 26.98 12.24 4.70
CA LEU A 146 27.53 10.99 4.22
C LEU A 146 29.07 11.05 4.16
N GLU A 147 29.70 9.88 4.18
CA GLU A 147 31.13 9.72 3.94
C GLU A 147 31.41 10.00 2.46
N THR A 148 32.52 10.67 2.19
CA THR A 148 32.98 10.96 0.82
C THR A 148 33.48 9.68 0.17
N TYR A 149 33.44 9.65 -1.17
CA TYR A 149 33.88 8.51 -1.98
C TYR A 149 33.39 7.14 -1.48
N THR A 150 32.15 7.08 -1.00
CA THR A 150 31.59 5.91 -0.34
C THR A 150 30.35 5.45 -1.08
N GLN A 151 30.32 4.16 -1.41
CA GLN A 151 29.15 3.53 -2.01
C GLN A 151 28.10 3.26 -0.92
N TYR A 152 26.89 3.77 -1.09
CA TYR A 152 25.75 3.55 -0.20
C TYR A 152 24.71 2.66 -0.87
N THR A 153 24.10 1.77 -0.08
CA THR A 153 22.82 1.15 -0.45
C THR A 153 21.70 1.92 0.25
N VAL A 154 20.71 2.33 -0.53
CA VAL A 154 19.50 3.01 -0.06
C VAL A 154 18.30 2.12 -0.33
N TRP A 155 17.43 1.94 0.65
CA TRP A 155 16.14 1.27 0.56
C TRP A 155 15.03 2.28 0.81
N LEU A 156 13.96 2.19 0.03
CA LEU A 156 12.79 3.04 0.11
C LEU A 156 11.53 2.17 0.16
N GLN A 157 10.66 2.43 1.12
CA GLN A 157 9.38 1.74 1.30
C GLN A 157 8.29 2.73 1.77
N VAL A 158 7.03 2.37 1.60
CA VAL A 158 5.90 3.07 2.24
C VAL A 158 5.55 2.41 3.58
N PHE A 159 4.83 3.11 4.43
CA PHE A 159 4.29 2.54 5.67
C PHE A 159 2.88 3.05 5.98
N ASN A 160 2.13 2.22 6.69
CA ASN A 160 0.81 2.49 7.25
C ASN A 160 0.78 2.04 8.74
N PRO A 161 -0.35 2.12 9.46
CA PRO A 161 -0.40 1.69 10.86
C PRO A 161 -0.06 0.22 11.11
N GLU A 162 -0.27 -0.66 10.12
CA GLU A 162 0.00 -2.09 10.22
C GLU A 162 1.46 -2.46 9.91
N GLY A 163 2.25 -1.50 9.41
CA GLY A 163 3.69 -1.65 9.22
C GLY A 163 4.20 -1.11 7.89
N THR A 164 5.31 -1.68 7.42
CA THR A 164 6.01 -1.26 6.20
C THR A 164 5.73 -2.20 5.04
N GLY A 165 5.65 -1.65 3.83
CA GLY A 165 5.56 -2.45 2.62
C GLY A 165 6.92 -2.96 2.11
N PRO A 166 6.94 -3.62 0.95
CA PRO A 166 8.19 -4.04 0.32
C PRO A 166 9.09 -2.85 -0.01
N ASN A 167 10.40 -3.10 0.00
CA ASN A 167 11.39 -2.08 -0.35
C ASN A 167 11.73 -2.10 -1.85
N THR A 168 12.10 -0.92 -2.34
CA THR A 168 12.90 -0.73 -3.55
C THR A 168 14.28 -0.26 -3.13
N SER A 169 15.33 -0.73 -3.78
CA SER A 169 16.71 -0.36 -3.43
C SER A 169 17.48 0.20 -4.61
N VAL A 170 18.47 1.03 -4.29
CA VAL A 170 19.43 1.59 -5.25
C VAL A 170 20.79 1.69 -4.58
N THR A 171 21.84 1.63 -5.39
CA THR A 171 23.21 1.87 -4.92
C THR A 171 23.79 3.07 -5.66
N VAL A 172 24.42 3.96 -4.90
CA VAL A 172 24.91 5.25 -5.38
C VAL A 172 26.17 5.60 -4.59
N MET A 173 27.13 6.23 -5.27
CA MET A 173 28.42 6.59 -4.70
C MET A 173 28.47 8.10 -4.48
N THR A 174 28.97 8.55 -3.34
CA THR A 174 29.28 9.96 -3.11
C THR A 174 30.55 10.36 -3.88
N ASP A 175 30.67 11.64 -4.24
CA ASP A 175 31.88 12.13 -4.93
C ASP A 175 33.11 12.11 -4.01
N GLU A 176 34.28 12.16 -4.64
CA GLU A 176 35.55 12.53 -4.02
C GLU A 176 35.59 14.05 -3.76
N GLY A 177 36.22 14.49 -2.65
CA GLY A 177 36.53 15.91 -2.41
C GLY A 177 36.04 16.49 -1.06
N GLU A 178 36.34 17.78 -0.85
CA GLU A 178 35.98 18.52 0.38
C GLU A 178 34.47 18.87 0.43
N SER A 179 33.93 18.86 1.65
CA SER A 179 32.54 19.21 1.95
C SER A 179 32.19 20.62 1.44
N GLY A 180 31.20 20.75 0.54
CA GLY A 180 30.56 22.06 0.28
C GLY A 180 30.19 22.39 -1.16
N LYS A 181 30.75 21.71 -2.17
CA LYS A 181 30.34 21.95 -3.57
C LYS A 181 29.10 21.12 -3.90
N VAL A 182 27.93 21.75 -3.84
CA VAL A 182 26.70 21.18 -4.41
C VAL A 182 26.85 21.20 -5.93
N LYS A 183 26.74 20.05 -6.59
CA LYS A 183 26.57 19.98 -8.04
C LYS A 183 25.34 20.81 -8.38
N GLU A 184 25.54 21.85 -9.18
CA GLU A 184 24.49 22.74 -9.63
C GLU A 184 23.36 21.89 -10.22
N THR A 185 22.30 21.71 -9.45
CA THR A 185 21.10 20.99 -9.87
C THR A 185 20.09 22.07 -10.13
N ALA A 186 19.62 22.16 -11.38
CA ALA A 186 18.55 23.09 -11.75
C ALA A 186 17.38 22.92 -10.76
N ASP A 187 17.12 23.98 -10.00
CA ASP A 187 16.01 24.21 -9.08
C ASP A 187 15.78 23.20 -7.94
N VAL A 188 16.59 23.31 -6.89
CA VAL A 188 16.23 22.78 -5.55
C VAL A 188 16.07 23.94 -4.56
N THR A 189 14.89 24.56 -4.55
CA THR A 189 14.47 25.44 -3.44
C THR A 189 14.30 24.59 -2.18
N LEU A 190 15.19 24.80 -1.21
CA LEU A 190 15.19 24.13 0.09
C LEU A 190 14.18 24.81 1.03
N ASN A 191 12.99 24.23 1.18
CA ASN A 191 12.10 24.55 2.31
C ASN A 191 12.16 23.40 3.33
N TYR A 192 13.14 23.45 4.22
CA TYR A 192 13.15 22.59 5.41
C TYR A 192 12.15 23.11 6.44
N SER A 193 10.99 22.46 6.57
CA SER A 193 10.18 22.56 7.79
C SER A 193 10.73 21.55 8.80
N ASN A 194 11.55 22.04 9.72
CA ASN A 194 12.00 21.28 10.89
C ASN A 194 10.84 21.09 11.86
N ASP A 195 10.04 20.03 11.68
CA ASP A 195 9.12 19.55 12.73
C ASP A 195 9.74 18.33 13.44
N ASN A 196 10.87 18.56 14.11
CA ASN A 196 11.38 17.68 15.15
C ASN A 196 10.83 18.15 16.50
N ASN A 197 9.58 17.82 16.81
CA ASN A 197 9.09 17.87 18.19
C ASN A 197 9.07 16.47 18.79
N PHE A 198 10.14 16.19 19.52
CA PHE A 198 10.22 15.18 20.57
C PHE A 198 9.19 15.52 21.67
N CYS A 199 8.36 14.54 22.04
CA CYS A 199 7.87 14.42 23.41
C CYS A 199 8.00 12.95 23.82
N GLY A 200 8.99 12.67 24.66
CA GLY A 200 9.13 11.39 25.34
C GLY A 200 8.01 11.22 26.37
N VAL A 201 7.38 10.06 26.38
CA VAL A 201 6.59 9.59 27.52
C VAL A 201 7.53 8.74 28.36
N LYS A 202 7.95 9.29 29.50
CA LYS A 202 8.57 8.49 30.57
C LYS A 202 7.52 7.50 31.09
N LYS A 203 7.91 6.24 31.22
CA LYS A 203 7.21 5.28 32.09
C LYS A 203 7.52 5.59 33.55
#